data_AF-A0A6G3YYH4-F1
#
_entry.id   AF-A0A6G3YYH4-F1
#
_cell.length_a   1.000
_cell.length_b   1.000
_cell.length_c   1.000
_cell.angle_alpha   90.00
_cell.angle_beta   90.00
_cell.angle_gamma   90.00
#
_symmetry.space_group_name_H-M   'P 1'
#
loop_
_entity.id
_entity.type
_entity.pdbx_description
1 polymer ?
#
loop_
_entity_poly.entity_id
_entity_poly.type
_entity_poly.pdbx_seq_one_letter_code
_entity_poly.pdbx_strand_id
1 'polypeptide(L)'
;GYEQGLTHRTVIPLEILVEEYPAFIPGHVFYANYLVEQGRAEEADVLLDQALLLYPSQPELLQARTSTQMALEQWIEAAITAKQFTLLNPEHPDYEAMAALSQENLDRFRAEMNGELTQNFIGNLVTGAAGAILTGGLIGPYTALNSAMMLLQGESAVGASVAEQVKQQAPMMNDPQVAEYINVMGQELAALAGREEFNYEFHVIEDEALNAFALPGGKIFVNSGAILKANSEAEMAGLMAHEISHAVLSHGFQMVTNGNLINSIASIIPVGQVGGIAAGLISSSYSRSMERQADILGTQLLSAAGYAADGLHNLMVTLQEEAGDRGGIQWFASHPAPAERVDYLKQIVESGGYNRYAYEGVEPHLEMQQRVSRLMDIDEDDETDAVTDQETTEKAPDEAVEEAPDEVVEESL
;
A
#
# COMPACT_ATOMS: atom_id res chain seq x y z
N GLY A 1 -11.99 14.45 39.62
CA GLY A 1 -13.16 14.88 38.83
C GLY A 1 -14.01 13.67 38.46
N TYR A 2 -13.36 12.70 37.82
CA TYR A 2 -13.97 11.49 37.27
C TYR A 2 -14.83 10.69 38.27
N GLU A 3 -14.26 10.26 39.39
CA GLU A 3 -15.00 9.51 40.44
C GLU A 3 -16.21 10.28 41.02
N GLN A 4 -16.23 11.60 40.87
CA GLN A 4 -17.30 12.48 41.35
C GLN A 4 -18.31 12.83 40.24
N GLY A 5 -18.16 12.28 39.02
CA GLY A 5 -19.03 12.58 37.87
C GLY A 5 -18.94 14.02 37.36
N LEU A 6 -17.84 14.72 37.66
CA LEU A 6 -17.70 16.15 37.31
C LEU A 6 -16.99 16.31 35.96
N THR A 7 -17.74 16.32 34.86
CA THR A 7 -17.24 16.40 33.46
C THR A 7 -16.14 17.45 33.26
N HIS A 8 -16.38 18.72 33.64
CA HIS A 8 -15.39 19.79 33.46
C HIS A 8 -14.11 19.60 34.31
N ARG A 9 -14.21 18.93 35.46
CA ARG A 9 -13.04 18.61 36.32
C ARG A 9 -12.35 17.31 35.90
N THR A 10 -12.76 16.74 34.78
CA THR A 10 -12.18 15.53 34.19
C THR A 10 -11.62 15.85 32.81
N VAL A 11 -12.45 16.40 31.91
CA VAL A 11 -12.08 16.66 30.52
C VAL A 11 -11.00 17.73 30.41
N ILE A 12 -11.18 18.91 31.00
CA ILE A 12 -10.21 20.02 30.86
C ILE A 12 -8.80 19.62 31.31
N PRO A 13 -8.61 18.98 32.49
CA PRO A 13 -7.28 18.49 32.87
C PRO A 13 -6.71 17.46 31.90
N LEU A 14 -7.54 16.58 31.32
CA LEU A 14 -7.09 15.55 30.38
C LEU A 14 -6.70 16.16 29.03
N GLU A 15 -7.47 17.12 28.51
CA GLU A 15 -7.13 17.89 27.30
C GLU A 15 -5.76 18.57 27.47
N ILE A 16 -5.57 19.32 28.56
CA ILE A 16 -4.29 19.98 28.86
C ILE A 16 -3.17 18.94 28.97
N LEU A 17 -3.44 17.79 29.59
CA LEU A 17 -2.43 16.74 29.78
C LEU A 17 -1.97 16.15 28.44
N VAL A 18 -2.89 15.85 27.52
CA VAL A 18 -2.54 15.28 26.21
C VAL A 18 -1.91 16.33 25.28
N GLU A 19 -2.30 17.60 25.39
CA GLU A 19 -1.76 18.70 24.57
C GLU A 19 -0.38 19.17 25.05
N GLU A 20 -0.21 19.44 26.35
CA GLU A 20 1.04 20.00 26.88
C GLU A 20 2.08 18.92 27.24
N TYR A 21 1.62 17.69 27.54
CA TYR A 21 2.48 16.58 27.97
C TYR A 21 2.21 15.30 27.17
N PRO A 22 2.33 15.33 25.82
CA PRO A 22 1.97 14.20 24.97
C PRO A 22 2.75 12.92 25.30
N ALA A 23 3.96 13.02 25.88
CA ALA A 23 4.75 11.87 26.30
C ALA A 23 4.17 11.11 27.50
N PHE A 24 3.19 11.68 28.21
CA PHE A 24 2.51 11.00 29.31
C PHE A 24 1.41 10.08 28.77
N ILE A 25 1.81 8.91 28.26
CA ILE A 25 0.95 7.88 27.66
C ILE A 25 -0.31 7.54 28.48
N PRO A 26 -0.24 7.38 29.82
CA PRO A 26 -1.43 7.09 30.61
C PRO A 26 -2.52 8.16 30.50
N GLY A 27 -2.16 9.41 30.22
CA GLY A 27 -3.11 10.51 30.00
C GLY A 27 -3.99 10.28 28.77
N HIS A 28 -3.39 9.88 27.65
CA HIS A 28 -4.11 9.55 26.41
C HIS A 28 -5.05 8.38 26.59
N VAL A 29 -4.57 7.27 27.17
CA VAL A 29 -5.37 6.06 27.40
C VAL A 29 -6.54 6.35 28.33
N PHE A 30 -6.31 7.10 29.41
CA PHE A 30 -7.38 7.47 30.33
C PHE A 30 -8.40 8.39 29.64
N TYR A 31 -7.96 9.34 28.82
CA TYR A 31 -8.86 10.24 28.11
C TYR A 31 -9.69 9.49 27.07
N ALA A 32 -9.08 8.59 26.29
CA ALA A 32 -9.78 7.74 25.35
C ALA A 32 -10.85 6.88 26.03
N ASN A 33 -10.50 6.20 27.14
CA ASN A 33 -11.45 5.40 27.91
C ASN A 33 -12.61 6.25 28.43
N TYR A 34 -12.32 7.44 28.95
CA TYR A 34 -13.35 8.39 29.36
C TYR A 34 -14.28 8.76 28.21
N LEU A 35 -13.76 9.05 27.02
CA LEU A 35 -14.55 9.38 25.83
C LEU A 35 -15.46 8.21 25.42
N VAL A 36 -14.93 6.99 25.38
CA VAL A 36 -15.70 5.77 25.10
C VAL A 36 -16.85 5.60 26.10
N GLU A 37 -16.60 5.77 27.41
CA GLU A 37 -17.64 5.71 28.44
C GLU A 37 -18.73 6.77 28.28
N GLN A 38 -18.41 7.92 27.67
CA GLN A 38 -19.39 8.97 27.35
C GLN A 38 -20.10 8.74 26.00
N GLY A 39 -19.89 7.59 25.34
CA GLY A 39 -20.45 7.31 24.01
C GLY A 39 -19.77 8.10 22.88
N ARG A 40 -18.55 8.61 23.11
CA ARG A 40 -17.75 9.40 22.17
C ARG A 40 -16.56 8.58 21.65
N ALA A 41 -16.80 7.33 21.28
CA ALA A 41 -15.74 6.39 20.89
C ALA A 41 -15.01 6.82 19.60
N GLU A 42 -15.68 7.49 18.66
CA GLU A 42 -15.02 8.04 17.46
C GLU A 42 -13.96 9.09 17.82
N GLU A 43 -14.27 9.97 18.77
CA GLU A 43 -13.31 10.98 19.26
C GLU A 43 -12.15 10.33 20.02
N ALA A 44 -12.40 9.21 20.70
CA ALA A 44 -11.37 8.42 21.34
C ALA A 44 -10.40 7.80 20.32
N ASP A 45 -10.91 7.23 19.21
CA ASP A 45 -10.05 6.67 18.16
C ASP A 45 -9.19 7.76 17.50
N VAL A 46 -9.75 8.94 17.22
CA VAL A 46 -8.98 10.08 16.68
C VAL A 46 -7.87 10.50 17.62
N LEU A 47 -8.16 10.62 18.92
CA LEU A 47 -7.16 10.96 19.93
C LEU A 47 -6.03 9.91 19.98
N LEU A 48 -6.38 8.63 19.94
CA LEU A 48 -5.40 7.54 19.97
C LEU A 48 -4.59 7.47 18.66
N ASP A 49 -5.20 7.75 17.50
CA ASP A 49 -4.49 7.86 16.22
C ASP A 49 -3.42 8.94 16.29
N GLN A 50 -3.78 10.13 16.78
CA GLN A 50 -2.84 11.24 16.96
C GLN A 50 -1.71 10.89 17.92
N ALA A 51 -2.01 10.21 19.03
CA ALA A 51 -0.99 9.76 19.97
C ALA A 51 -0.04 8.72 19.34
N LEU A 52 -0.57 7.80 18.53
CA LEU A 52 0.22 6.79 17.83
C LEU A 52 1.07 7.37 16.69
N LEU A 53 0.70 8.51 16.10
CA LEU A 53 1.60 9.21 15.17
C LEU A 53 2.89 9.66 15.86
N LEU A 54 2.83 9.98 17.16
CA LEU A 54 3.97 10.41 17.96
C LEU A 54 4.68 9.24 18.65
N TYR A 55 3.92 8.23 19.08
CA TYR A 55 4.41 7.10 19.87
C TYR A 55 3.89 5.74 19.35
N PRO A 56 4.24 5.36 18.11
CA PRO A 56 3.60 4.26 17.38
C PRO A 56 3.90 2.86 17.92
N SER A 57 4.97 2.68 18.70
CA SER A 57 5.30 1.39 19.32
C SER A 57 4.70 1.19 20.70
N GLN A 58 4.02 2.20 21.28
CA GLN A 58 3.56 2.13 22.68
C GLN A 58 2.47 1.07 22.87
N PRO A 59 2.72 0.01 23.67
CA PRO A 59 1.79 -1.09 23.88
C PRO A 59 0.41 -0.62 24.34
N GLU A 60 0.36 0.31 25.30
CA GLU A 60 -0.88 0.74 25.94
C GLU A 60 -1.77 1.54 24.97
N LEU A 61 -1.17 2.32 24.06
CA LEU A 61 -1.92 3.04 23.03
C LEU A 61 -2.51 2.08 22.00
N LEU A 62 -1.72 1.12 21.52
CA LEU A 62 -2.15 0.12 20.54
C LEU A 62 -3.27 -0.78 21.12
N GLN A 63 -3.16 -1.18 22.39
CA GLN A 63 -4.20 -1.93 23.10
C GLN A 63 -5.49 -1.12 23.28
N ALA A 64 -5.37 0.13 23.74
CA ALA A 64 -6.51 1.02 23.93
C ALA A 64 -7.23 1.30 22.61
N ARG A 65 -6.47 1.50 21.53
CA ARG A 65 -7.04 1.76 20.20
C ARG A 65 -7.71 0.54 19.62
N THR A 66 -7.07 -0.62 19.71
CA THR A 66 -7.69 -1.91 19.32
C THR A 66 -9.04 -2.09 20.02
N SER A 67 -9.08 -1.87 21.34
CA SER A 67 -10.32 -1.99 22.13
C SER A 67 -11.38 -0.96 21.72
N THR A 68 -10.96 0.27 21.42
CA THR A 68 -11.86 1.35 20.97
C THR A 68 -12.45 1.03 19.60
N GLN A 69 -11.64 0.57 18.65
CA GLN A 69 -12.06 0.18 17.30
C GLN A 69 -13.02 -1.02 17.35
N MET A 70 -12.75 -2.00 18.21
CA MET A 70 -13.69 -3.10 18.46
C MET A 70 -15.03 -2.62 19.00
N ALA A 71 -15.05 -1.61 19.87
CA ALA A 71 -16.30 -1.03 20.40
C ALA A 71 -17.08 -0.24 19.34
N LEU A 72 -16.39 0.27 18.33
CA LEU A 72 -16.97 0.93 17.14
C LEU A 72 -17.36 -0.06 16.05
N GLU A 73 -17.17 -1.37 16.25
CA GLU A 73 -17.35 -2.40 15.22
C GLU A 73 -16.46 -2.19 13.97
N GLN A 74 -15.36 -1.45 14.14
CA GLN A 74 -14.31 -1.22 13.14
C GLN A 74 -13.34 -2.41 13.13
N TRP A 75 -13.84 -3.57 12.72
CA TRP A 75 -13.13 -4.84 12.86
C TRP A 75 -11.82 -4.87 12.08
N ILE A 76 -11.77 -4.29 10.87
CA ILE A 76 -10.57 -4.31 10.04
C ILE A 76 -9.47 -3.40 10.62
N GLU A 77 -9.83 -2.22 11.10
CA GLU A 77 -8.92 -1.30 11.77
C GLU A 77 -8.40 -1.91 13.08
N ALA A 78 -9.27 -2.54 13.87
CA ALA A 78 -8.88 -3.24 15.09
C ALA A 78 -7.88 -4.37 14.79
N ALA A 79 -8.09 -5.12 13.71
CA ALA A 79 -7.17 -6.18 13.30
C ALA A 79 -5.78 -5.65 12.92
N ILE A 80 -5.73 -4.54 12.17
CA ILE A 80 -4.48 -3.86 11.76
C ILE A 80 -3.74 -3.32 12.99
N THR A 81 -4.42 -2.59 13.88
CA THR A 81 -3.81 -2.06 15.11
C THR A 81 -3.27 -3.18 16.00
N ALA A 82 -4.01 -4.30 16.12
CA ALA A 82 -3.56 -5.44 16.87
C ALA A 82 -2.35 -6.13 16.24
N LYS A 83 -2.28 -6.21 14.91
CA LYS A 83 -1.11 -6.71 14.19
C LYS A 83 0.10 -5.80 14.42
N GLN A 84 -0.08 -4.48 14.35
CA GLN A 84 0.96 -3.50 14.64
C GLN A 84 1.58 -3.72 16.02
N PHE A 85 0.75 -4.00 17.03
CA PHE A 85 1.24 -4.35 18.36
C PHE A 85 2.21 -5.53 18.32
N THR A 86 1.80 -6.64 17.68
CA THR A 86 2.63 -7.86 17.65
C THR A 86 3.96 -7.66 16.95
N LEU A 87 3.99 -6.82 15.91
CA LEU A 87 5.20 -6.54 15.15
C LEU A 87 6.17 -5.63 15.88
N LEU A 88 5.65 -4.60 16.56
CA LEU A 88 6.48 -3.63 17.28
C LEU A 88 6.85 -4.07 18.69
N ASN A 89 6.12 -5.04 19.26
CA ASN A 89 6.28 -5.50 20.65
C ASN A 89 6.40 -7.05 20.75
N PRO A 90 7.37 -7.69 20.07
CA PRO A 90 7.46 -9.15 19.99
C PRO A 90 7.75 -9.84 21.33
N GLU A 91 8.37 -9.14 22.28
CA GLU A 91 8.69 -9.67 23.62
C GLU A 91 7.65 -9.31 24.69
N HIS A 92 6.56 -8.62 24.33
CA HIS A 92 5.58 -8.15 25.29
C HIS A 92 4.70 -9.31 25.82
N PRO A 93 4.36 -9.36 27.12
CA PRO A 93 3.54 -10.45 27.69
C PRO A 93 2.19 -10.68 27.00
N ASP A 94 1.59 -9.61 26.48
CA ASP A 94 0.30 -9.65 25.79
C ASP A 94 0.39 -9.96 24.28
N TYR A 95 1.57 -10.32 23.76
CA TYR A 95 1.78 -10.66 22.35
C TYR A 95 0.74 -11.66 21.83
N GLU A 96 0.61 -12.80 22.50
CA GLU A 96 -0.30 -13.88 22.08
C GLU A 96 -1.77 -13.43 22.11
N ALA A 97 -2.15 -12.61 23.09
CA ALA A 97 -3.50 -12.07 23.19
C ALA A 97 -3.81 -11.11 22.03
N MET A 98 -2.86 -10.25 21.68
CA MET A 98 -3.00 -9.30 20.57
C MET A 98 -2.96 -9.99 19.20
N ALA A 99 -2.14 -11.02 19.04
CA ALA A 99 -2.16 -11.87 17.84
C ALA A 99 -3.52 -12.55 17.66
N ALA A 100 -4.08 -13.10 18.73
CA ALA A 100 -5.42 -13.69 18.71
C ALA A 100 -6.52 -12.66 18.39
N LEU A 101 -6.44 -11.45 18.97
CA LEU A 101 -7.37 -10.36 18.67
C LEU A 101 -7.28 -9.90 17.22
N SER A 102 -6.08 -9.83 16.64
CA SER A 102 -5.91 -9.49 15.23
C SER A 102 -6.66 -10.48 14.34
N GLN A 103 -6.48 -11.77 14.58
CA GLN A 103 -7.17 -12.83 13.83
C GLN A 103 -8.68 -12.82 14.07
N GLU A 104 -9.14 -12.70 15.31
CA GLU A 104 -10.57 -12.71 15.65
C GLU A 104 -11.31 -11.56 14.97
N ASN A 105 -10.74 -10.35 14.99
CA ASN A 105 -11.33 -9.19 14.34
C ASN A 105 -11.36 -9.33 12.82
N LEU A 106 -10.32 -9.90 12.23
CA LEU A 106 -10.31 -10.21 10.79
C LEU A 106 -11.39 -11.24 10.43
N ASP A 107 -11.62 -12.25 11.27
CA ASP A 107 -12.69 -13.24 11.07
C ASP A 107 -14.09 -12.62 11.21
N ARG A 108 -14.29 -11.70 12.16
CA ARG A 108 -15.55 -10.94 12.32
C ARG A 108 -15.86 -10.10 11.09
N PHE A 109 -14.87 -9.34 10.62
CA PHE A 109 -14.99 -8.56 9.39
C PHE A 109 -15.44 -9.43 8.21
N ARG A 110 -14.81 -10.60 8.01
CA ARG A 110 -15.19 -11.54 6.94
C ARG A 110 -16.61 -12.09 7.11
N ALA A 111 -16.99 -12.42 8.34
CA ALA A 111 -18.33 -12.94 8.63
C ALA A 111 -19.41 -11.90 8.31
N GLU A 112 -19.16 -10.63 8.63
CA GLU A 112 -20.05 -9.50 8.30
C GLU A 112 -20.20 -9.34 6.78
N MET A 113 -19.08 -9.25 6.06
CA MET A 113 -19.06 -9.15 4.60
C MET A 113 -19.80 -10.31 3.90
N ASN A 114 -19.59 -11.55 4.37
CA ASN A 114 -20.28 -12.73 3.84
C ASN A 114 -21.80 -12.73 4.18
N GLY A 115 -22.15 -12.21 5.36
CA GLY A 115 -23.53 -12.03 5.79
C GLY A 115 -24.30 -11.04 4.93
N GLU A 116 -23.71 -9.86 4.68
CA GLU A 116 -24.27 -8.84 3.79
C GLU A 116 -24.46 -9.37 2.38
N LEU A 117 -23.48 -10.09 1.83
CA LEU A 117 -23.57 -10.75 0.53
C LEU A 117 -24.77 -11.69 0.42
N THR A 118 -24.99 -12.53 1.44
CA THR A 118 -26.09 -13.51 1.44
C THR A 118 -27.46 -12.81 1.50
N GLN A 119 -27.58 -11.74 2.30
CA GLN A 119 -28.82 -10.95 2.40
C GLN A 119 -29.10 -10.18 1.10
N ASN A 120 -28.09 -9.49 0.56
CA ASN A 120 -28.17 -8.76 -0.70
C ASN A 120 -28.50 -9.70 -1.88
N PHE A 121 -27.96 -10.93 -1.88
CA PHE A 121 -28.30 -11.96 -2.85
C PHE A 121 -29.78 -12.36 -2.81
N ILE A 122 -30.35 -12.64 -1.63
CA ILE A 122 -31.76 -13.02 -1.49
C ILE A 122 -32.66 -11.87 -1.98
N GLY A 123 -32.35 -10.63 -1.61
CA GLY A 123 -33.09 -9.43 -2.05
C GLY A 123 -33.02 -9.20 -3.56
N ASN A 124 -31.82 -9.32 -4.14
CA ASN A 124 -31.59 -9.09 -5.57
C ASN A 124 -32.08 -10.24 -6.45
N LEU A 125 -32.07 -11.49 -5.98
CA LEU A 125 -32.66 -12.63 -6.72
C LEU A 125 -34.19 -12.46 -6.85
N VAL A 126 -34.87 -12.09 -5.76
CA VAL A 126 -36.31 -11.84 -5.76
C VAL A 126 -36.66 -10.66 -6.67
N THR A 127 -35.90 -9.57 -6.58
CA THR A 127 -36.13 -8.36 -7.38
C THR A 127 -35.76 -8.55 -8.84
N GLY A 128 -34.65 -9.24 -9.13
CA GLY A 128 -34.15 -9.53 -10.47
C GLY A 128 -35.01 -10.54 -11.23
N ALA A 129 -35.52 -11.57 -10.54
CA ALA A 129 -36.53 -12.47 -11.11
C ALA A 129 -37.81 -11.71 -11.48
N ALA A 130 -38.26 -10.77 -10.65
CA ALA A 130 -39.40 -9.91 -10.96
C ALA A 130 -39.11 -8.97 -12.15
N GLY A 131 -37.92 -8.37 -12.22
CA GLY A 131 -37.51 -7.48 -13.31
C GLY A 131 -37.32 -8.18 -14.66
N ALA A 132 -36.77 -9.40 -14.68
CA ALA A 132 -36.60 -10.20 -15.90
C ALA A 132 -37.93 -10.67 -16.48
N ILE A 133 -38.90 -11.02 -15.62
CA ILE A 133 -40.29 -11.34 -16.02
C ILE A 133 -40.95 -10.11 -16.66
N LEU A 134 -40.64 -8.90 -16.19
CA LEU A 134 -41.24 -7.65 -16.68
C LEU A 134 -40.60 -7.10 -17.96
N THR A 135 -39.33 -7.41 -18.25
CA THR A 135 -38.56 -6.78 -19.34
C THR A 135 -38.23 -7.70 -20.53
N GLY A 136 -38.42 -9.02 -20.42
CA GLY A 136 -38.37 -9.96 -21.56
C GLY A 136 -36.99 -10.19 -22.20
N GLY A 137 -35.90 -9.66 -21.64
CA GLY A 137 -34.53 -9.85 -22.14
C GLY A 137 -33.81 -11.01 -21.46
N LEU A 138 -33.52 -12.09 -22.19
CA LEU A 138 -32.89 -13.31 -21.64
C LEU A 138 -31.35 -13.28 -21.62
N ILE A 139 -30.67 -12.24 -22.12
CA ILE A 139 -29.20 -12.19 -22.16
C ILE A 139 -28.58 -11.56 -20.90
N GLY A 140 -29.22 -10.55 -20.30
CA GLY A 140 -28.79 -9.96 -19.02
C GLY A 140 -28.87 -10.87 -17.77
N PRO A 141 -29.84 -11.81 -17.67
CA PRO A 141 -29.94 -12.72 -16.51
C PRO A 141 -28.82 -13.74 -16.40
N TYR A 142 -28.24 -14.23 -17.51
CA TYR A 142 -27.21 -15.30 -17.46
C TYR A 142 -25.86 -14.80 -16.93
N THR A 143 -25.43 -13.60 -17.31
CA THR A 143 -24.19 -12.99 -16.80
C THR A 143 -24.35 -12.57 -15.34
N ALA A 144 -25.51 -12.03 -14.95
CA ALA A 144 -25.82 -11.69 -13.57
C ALA A 144 -25.87 -12.93 -12.66
N LEU A 145 -26.43 -14.05 -13.13
CA LEU A 145 -26.51 -15.30 -12.35
C LEU A 145 -25.13 -15.93 -12.13
N ASN A 146 -24.28 -15.98 -13.16
CA ASN A 146 -22.92 -16.53 -13.03
C ASN A 146 -22.02 -15.66 -12.14
N SER A 147 -22.09 -14.34 -12.29
CA SER A 147 -21.39 -13.40 -11.39
C SER A 147 -21.86 -13.53 -9.95
N ALA A 148 -23.18 -13.66 -9.73
CA ALA A 148 -23.75 -13.87 -8.38
C ALA A 148 -23.34 -15.23 -7.80
N MET A 149 -23.35 -16.30 -8.59
CA MET A 149 -22.88 -17.61 -8.16
C MET A 149 -21.39 -17.61 -7.83
N MET A 150 -20.57 -16.83 -8.54
CA MET A 150 -19.14 -16.68 -8.26
C MET A 150 -18.90 -15.92 -6.96
N LEU A 151 -19.67 -14.85 -6.69
CA LEU A 151 -19.60 -14.13 -5.41
C LEU A 151 -20.01 -15.02 -4.23
N LEU A 152 -20.98 -15.91 -4.42
CA LEU A 152 -21.37 -16.90 -3.41
C LEU A 152 -20.31 -17.98 -3.16
N GLN A 153 -19.44 -18.25 -4.13
CA GLN A 153 -18.28 -19.15 -3.92
C GLN A 153 -17.18 -18.47 -3.09
N GLY A 154 -17.31 -17.18 -2.83
CA GLY A 154 -16.41 -16.42 -1.99
C GLY A 154 -15.26 -15.76 -2.74
N GLU A 155 -14.49 -15.02 -1.96
CA GLU A 155 -13.38 -14.18 -2.41
C GLU A 155 -12.37 -14.92 -3.30
N SER A 156 -11.88 -16.07 -2.87
CA SER A 156 -10.85 -16.82 -3.60
C SER A 156 -11.33 -17.36 -4.94
N ALA A 157 -12.63 -17.67 -5.06
CA ALA A 157 -13.21 -18.14 -6.33
C ALA A 157 -13.32 -17.00 -7.35
N VAL A 158 -13.74 -15.81 -6.91
CA VAL A 158 -13.70 -14.59 -7.74
C VAL A 158 -12.28 -14.32 -8.21
N GLY A 159 -11.32 -14.34 -7.28
CA GLY A 159 -9.90 -14.19 -7.55
C GLY A 159 -9.35 -15.12 -8.61
N ALA A 160 -9.53 -16.43 -8.41
CA ALA A 160 -9.05 -17.45 -9.34
C ALA A 160 -9.64 -17.31 -10.75
N SER A 161 -10.93 -17.01 -10.84
CA SER A 161 -11.62 -16.79 -12.12
C SER A 161 -11.09 -15.57 -12.87
N VAL A 162 -10.84 -14.47 -12.17
CA VAL A 162 -10.29 -13.24 -12.76
C VAL A 162 -8.83 -13.43 -13.14
N ALA A 163 -8.03 -14.09 -12.31
CA ALA A 163 -6.63 -14.38 -12.59
C ALA A 163 -6.46 -15.24 -13.85
N GLU A 164 -7.33 -16.24 -14.08
CA GLU A 164 -7.30 -17.00 -15.34
C GLU A 164 -7.63 -16.14 -16.56
N GLN A 165 -8.54 -15.18 -16.44
CA GLN A 165 -8.84 -14.25 -17.54
C GLN A 165 -7.65 -13.34 -17.83
N VAL A 166 -6.96 -12.84 -16.80
CA VAL A 166 -5.75 -12.02 -16.97
C VAL A 166 -4.66 -12.83 -17.67
N LYS A 167 -4.34 -14.04 -17.17
CA LYS A 167 -3.30 -14.91 -17.74
C LYS A 167 -3.55 -15.30 -19.20
N GLN A 168 -4.81 -15.35 -19.63
CA GLN A 168 -5.17 -15.65 -21.03
C GLN A 168 -5.04 -14.46 -21.98
N GLN A 169 -5.01 -13.23 -21.46
CA GLN A 169 -5.13 -12.00 -22.26
C GLN A 169 -3.93 -11.08 -22.17
N ALA A 170 -3.22 -11.10 -21.04
CA ALA A 170 -2.00 -10.34 -20.84
C ALA A 170 -0.78 -11.12 -21.34
N PRO A 171 0.24 -10.44 -21.91
CA PRO A 171 1.51 -11.07 -22.21
C PRO A 171 2.23 -11.41 -20.89
N MET A 172 2.32 -12.69 -20.56
CA MET A 172 2.95 -13.15 -19.32
C MET A 172 4.46 -13.32 -19.52
N MET A 173 5.26 -12.76 -18.61
CA MET A 173 6.70 -13.00 -18.55
C MET A 173 6.97 -14.36 -17.89
N ASN A 174 7.52 -15.30 -18.65
CA ASN A 174 7.73 -16.69 -18.20
C ASN A 174 9.20 -17.02 -17.88
N ASP A 175 10.04 -16.01 -17.62
CA ASP A 175 11.43 -16.27 -17.25
C ASP A 175 11.52 -16.86 -15.83
N PRO A 176 12.17 -18.03 -15.64
CA PRO A 176 12.20 -18.70 -14.34
C PRO A 176 12.89 -17.90 -13.23
N GLN A 177 13.90 -17.07 -13.56
CA GLN A 177 14.61 -16.31 -12.54
C GLN A 177 13.80 -15.10 -12.09
N VAL A 178 13.17 -14.39 -13.03
CA VAL A 178 12.27 -13.27 -12.70
C VAL A 178 11.06 -13.77 -11.91
N ALA A 179 10.46 -14.89 -12.34
CA ALA A 179 9.32 -15.49 -11.65
C ALA A 179 9.69 -15.93 -10.21
N GLU A 180 10.86 -16.56 -10.02
CA GLU A 180 11.32 -16.97 -8.70
C GLU A 180 11.60 -15.76 -7.81
N TYR A 181 12.25 -14.72 -8.32
CA TYR A 181 12.54 -13.49 -7.59
C TYR A 181 11.27 -12.86 -7.01
N ILE A 182 10.24 -12.68 -7.84
CA ILE A 182 8.95 -12.13 -7.39
C ILE A 182 8.20 -13.10 -6.47
N ASN A 183 8.26 -14.40 -6.75
CA ASN A 183 7.56 -15.39 -5.94
C ASN A 183 8.16 -15.52 -4.53
N VAL A 184 9.49 -15.59 -4.38
CA VAL A 184 10.15 -15.68 -3.06
C VAL A 184 9.78 -14.47 -2.21
N MET A 185 10.00 -13.26 -2.74
CA MET A 185 9.65 -12.01 -2.06
C MET A 185 8.16 -11.97 -1.67
N GLY A 186 7.28 -12.32 -2.60
CA GLY A 186 5.84 -12.33 -2.36
C GLY A 186 5.41 -13.33 -1.29
N GLN A 187 5.96 -14.55 -1.29
CA GLN A 187 5.63 -15.59 -0.31
C GLN A 187 6.11 -15.23 1.09
N GLU A 188 7.30 -14.64 1.23
CA GLU A 188 7.82 -14.17 2.52
C GLU A 188 6.93 -13.08 3.13
N LEU A 189 6.52 -12.10 2.33
CA LEU A 189 5.60 -11.04 2.76
C LEU A 189 4.21 -11.61 3.09
N ALA A 190 3.68 -12.50 2.25
CA ALA A 190 2.35 -13.10 2.44
C ALA A 190 2.26 -13.96 3.71
N ALA A 191 3.33 -14.68 4.05
CA ALA A 191 3.41 -15.47 5.28
C ALA A 191 3.23 -14.62 6.55
N LEU A 192 3.60 -13.34 6.50
CA LEU A 192 3.46 -12.41 7.62
C LEU A 192 2.07 -11.76 7.68
N ALA A 193 1.28 -11.84 6.61
CA ALA A 193 0.04 -11.09 6.43
C ALA A 193 -1.23 -11.76 6.99
N GLY A 194 -1.18 -13.05 7.35
CA GLY A 194 -2.24 -13.70 8.14
C GLY A 194 -3.45 -14.24 7.36
N ARG A 195 -3.34 -14.49 6.04
CA ARG A 195 -4.37 -15.21 5.24
C ARG A 195 -3.89 -16.59 4.80
N GLU A 196 -3.66 -17.50 5.73
CA GLU A 196 -3.16 -18.84 5.41
C GLU A 196 -4.12 -19.65 4.51
N GLU A 197 -5.40 -19.29 4.47
CA GLU A 197 -6.37 -19.94 3.59
C GLU A 197 -6.26 -19.53 2.13
N PHE A 198 -5.52 -18.45 1.82
CA PHE A 198 -5.27 -18.01 0.46
C PHE A 198 -4.17 -18.84 -0.20
N ASN A 199 -4.42 -19.25 -1.45
CA ASN A 199 -3.37 -19.74 -2.32
C ASN A 199 -2.69 -18.53 -2.97
N TYR A 200 -1.65 -17.98 -2.33
CA TYR A 200 -0.93 -16.84 -2.91
C TYR A 200 -0.23 -17.22 -4.21
N GLU A 201 -0.49 -16.45 -5.26
CA GLU A 201 0.16 -16.59 -6.56
C GLU A 201 0.68 -15.24 -7.02
N PHE A 202 1.93 -15.23 -7.50
CA PHE A 202 2.60 -14.04 -7.99
C PHE A 202 2.96 -14.24 -9.45
N HIS A 203 2.57 -13.27 -10.28
CA HIS A 203 2.70 -13.35 -11.73
C HIS A 203 3.34 -12.08 -12.27
N VAL A 204 4.14 -12.20 -13.33
CA VAL A 204 4.79 -11.06 -13.99
C VAL A 204 4.19 -10.86 -15.38
N ILE A 205 3.70 -9.65 -15.65
CA ILE A 205 3.18 -9.23 -16.95
C ILE A 205 4.30 -8.47 -17.68
N GLU A 206 4.50 -8.77 -18.96
CA GLU A 206 5.44 -8.08 -19.83
C GLU A 206 4.83 -6.73 -20.27
N ASP A 207 5.12 -5.69 -19.50
CA ASP A 207 4.61 -4.32 -19.70
C ASP A 207 5.60 -3.34 -19.05
N GLU A 208 6.03 -2.32 -19.80
CA GLU A 208 7.00 -1.30 -19.36
C GLU A 208 6.44 -0.33 -18.30
N ALA A 209 5.12 -0.31 -18.09
CA ALA A 209 4.52 0.53 -17.08
C ALA A 209 4.92 0.09 -15.66
N LEU A 210 5.26 1.07 -14.80
CA LEU A 210 5.37 0.85 -13.36
C LEU A 210 3.96 0.59 -12.82
N ASN A 211 3.62 -0.68 -12.64
CA ASN A 211 2.31 -1.08 -12.15
C ASN A 211 2.36 -2.47 -11.50
N ALA A 212 1.42 -2.72 -10.60
CA ALA A 212 1.06 -4.03 -10.09
C ALA A 212 -0.40 -3.96 -9.61
N PHE A 213 -1.03 -5.10 -9.39
CA PHE A 213 -2.36 -5.14 -8.81
C PHE A 213 -2.61 -6.47 -8.11
N ALA A 214 -3.36 -6.40 -7.01
CA ALA A 214 -3.90 -7.54 -6.31
C ALA A 214 -5.35 -7.81 -6.70
N LEU A 215 -5.63 -9.08 -6.99
CA LEU A 215 -6.97 -9.62 -7.11
C LEU A 215 -7.37 -10.32 -5.81
N PRO A 216 -8.69 -10.47 -5.57
CA PRO A 216 -9.21 -11.27 -4.46
C PRO A 216 -8.51 -12.62 -4.30
N GLY A 217 -8.37 -13.10 -3.06
CA GLY A 217 -7.82 -14.44 -2.81
C GLY A 217 -6.33 -14.62 -3.07
N GLY A 218 -5.56 -13.53 -3.02
CA GLY A 218 -4.10 -13.57 -3.03
C GLY A 218 -3.48 -13.78 -4.42
N LYS A 219 -4.08 -13.25 -5.50
CA LYS A 219 -3.44 -13.27 -6.83
C LYS A 219 -2.84 -11.91 -7.11
N ILE A 220 -1.52 -11.82 -7.15
CA ILE A 220 -0.80 -10.56 -7.36
C ILE A 220 -0.17 -10.61 -8.75
N PHE A 221 -0.34 -9.55 -9.51
CA PHE A 221 0.27 -9.36 -10.81
C PHE A 221 1.16 -8.13 -10.77
N VAL A 222 2.38 -8.26 -11.27
CA VAL A 222 3.36 -7.18 -11.33
C VAL A 222 3.77 -6.97 -12.78
N ASN A 223 3.80 -5.73 -13.25
CA ASN A 223 4.38 -5.42 -14.55
C ASN A 223 5.91 -5.47 -14.48
N SER A 224 6.56 -5.94 -15.54
CA SER A 224 8.03 -5.95 -15.64
C SER A 224 8.63 -4.54 -15.52
N GLY A 225 7.90 -3.50 -15.92
CA GLY A 225 8.23 -2.10 -15.70
C GLY A 225 8.39 -1.70 -14.24
N ALA A 226 7.71 -2.38 -13.31
CA ALA A 226 7.93 -2.16 -11.88
C ALA A 226 9.32 -2.65 -11.45
N ILE A 227 9.78 -3.78 -11.99
CA ILE A 227 11.14 -4.28 -11.74
C ILE A 227 12.16 -3.33 -12.35
N LEU A 228 11.92 -2.84 -13.57
CA LEU A 228 12.84 -1.93 -14.26
C LEU A 228 13.00 -0.57 -13.59
N LYS A 229 11.97 -0.08 -12.89
CA LYS A 229 11.91 1.30 -12.38
C LYS A 229 12.09 1.44 -10.87
N ALA A 230 11.85 0.39 -10.09
CA ALA A 230 12.19 0.41 -8.67
C ALA A 230 13.71 0.54 -8.49
N ASN A 231 14.18 1.33 -7.52
CA ASN A 231 15.62 1.53 -7.34
C ASN A 231 16.28 0.45 -6.47
N SER A 232 15.49 -0.39 -5.79
CA SER A 232 15.98 -1.40 -4.87
C SER A 232 15.01 -2.55 -4.67
N GLU A 233 15.51 -3.64 -4.09
CA GLU A 233 14.66 -4.75 -3.68
C GLU A 233 13.67 -4.33 -2.59
N ALA A 234 14.03 -3.37 -1.73
CA ALA A 234 13.13 -2.84 -0.71
C ALA A 234 11.98 -2.02 -1.30
N GLU A 235 12.20 -1.23 -2.36
CA GLU A 235 11.12 -0.55 -3.10
C GLU A 235 10.18 -1.56 -3.75
N MET A 236 10.75 -2.60 -4.39
CA MET A 236 9.97 -3.68 -4.99
C MET A 236 9.17 -4.48 -3.95
N ALA A 237 9.77 -4.78 -2.80
CA ALA A 237 9.09 -5.40 -1.67
C ALA A 237 8.02 -4.50 -1.08
N GLY A 238 8.22 -3.17 -1.09
CA GLY A 238 7.21 -2.18 -0.69
C GLY A 238 5.98 -2.24 -1.60
N LEU A 239 6.18 -2.27 -2.92
CA LEU A 239 5.11 -2.44 -3.92
C LEU A 239 4.32 -3.72 -3.65
N MET A 240 5.03 -4.84 -3.46
CA MET A 240 4.43 -6.14 -3.19
C MET A 240 3.67 -6.18 -1.86
N ALA A 241 4.23 -5.60 -0.80
CA ALA A 241 3.60 -5.54 0.51
C ALA A 241 2.31 -4.72 0.50
N HIS A 242 2.29 -3.61 -0.27
CA HIS A 242 1.08 -2.81 -0.50
C HIS A 242 -0.01 -3.60 -1.21
N GLU A 243 0.32 -4.30 -2.30
CA GLU A 243 -0.65 -5.14 -3.03
C GLU A 243 -1.14 -6.33 -2.20
N ILE A 244 -0.24 -7.01 -1.49
CA ILE A 244 -0.60 -8.09 -0.56
C ILE A 244 -1.56 -7.56 0.50
N SER A 245 -1.37 -6.32 0.98
CA SER A 245 -2.27 -5.70 1.95
C SER A 245 -3.67 -5.48 1.37
N HIS A 246 -3.80 -5.03 0.12
CA HIS A 246 -5.11 -4.96 -0.55
C HIS A 246 -5.80 -6.33 -0.64
N ALA A 247 -5.06 -7.40 -0.96
CA ALA A 247 -5.60 -8.75 -0.99
C ALA A 247 -6.05 -9.22 0.41
N VAL A 248 -5.21 -9.02 1.42
CA VAL A 248 -5.43 -9.49 2.80
C VAL A 248 -6.62 -8.80 3.44
N LEU A 249 -6.76 -7.49 3.18
CA LEU A 249 -7.86 -6.66 3.64
C LEU A 249 -9.10 -6.80 2.75
N SER A 250 -9.05 -7.67 1.73
CA SER A 250 -10.16 -7.96 0.83
C SER A 250 -10.70 -6.72 0.10
N HIS A 251 -9.90 -5.66 -0.08
CA HIS A 251 -10.34 -4.40 -0.67
C HIS A 251 -10.98 -4.59 -2.06
N GLY A 252 -10.34 -5.39 -2.92
CA GLY A 252 -10.88 -5.74 -4.24
C GLY A 252 -12.26 -6.40 -4.13
N PHE A 253 -12.41 -7.35 -3.20
CA PHE A 253 -13.67 -8.06 -3.00
C PHE A 253 -14.74 -7.14 -2.40
N GLN A 254 -14.41 -6.29 -1.42
CA GLN A 254 -15.29 -5.26 -0.87
C GLN A 254 -15.84 -4.33 -1.97
N MET A 255 -15.01 -3.92 -2.93
CA MET A 255 -15.48 -3.09 -4.06
C MET A 255 -16.51 -3.83 -4.93
N VAL A 256 -16.31 -5.13 -5.14
CA VAL A 256 -17.25 -5.97 -5.91
C VAL A 256 -18.56 -6.14 -5.13
N THR A 257 -18.50 -6.43 -3.83
CA THR A 257 -19.68 -6.69 -3.00
C THR A 257 -20.52 -5.43 -2.77
N ASN A 258 -19.87 -4.28 -2.65
CA ASN A 258 -20.53 -3.00 -2.38
C ASN A 258 -21.06 -2.33 -3.66
N GLY A 259 -20.85 -2.94 -4.83
CA GLY A 259 -21.28 -2.40 -6.13
C GLY A 259 -20.48 -1.16 -6.54
N ASN A 260 -19.30 -0.94 -5.94
CA ASN A 260 -18.44 0.21 -6.17
C ASN A 260 -17.46 0.01 -7.33
N LEU A 261 -17.61 -1.06 -8.11
CA LEU A 261 -16.91 -1.22 -9.39
C LEU A 261 -17.37 -0.09 -10.33
N ILE A 262 -16.59 0.98 -10.40
CA ILE A 262 -16.79 1.99 -11.43
C ILE A 262 -16.40 1.32 -12.76
N ASN A 263 -17.33 1.29 -13.71
CA ASN A 263 -17.01 0.92 -15.10
C ASN A 263 -16.18 2.06 -15.72
N SER A 264 -14.95 2.24 -15.25
CA SER A 264 -13.96 3.09 -15.88
C SER A 264 -13.47 2.37 -17.13
N ILE A 265 -14.10 2.67 -18.26
CA ILE A 265 -13.57 2.28 -19.57
C ILE A 265 -12.30 3.10 -19.79
N ALA A 266 -11.11 2.58 -19.48
CA ALA A 266 -9.84 2.96 -20.13
C ALA A 266 -8.61 2.13 -19.69
N SER A 267 -7.93 1.57 -20.70
CA SER A 267 -6.48 1.57 -20.92
C SER A 267 -5.49 0.72 -20.11
N ILE A 268 -5.88 -0.18 -19.19
CA ILE A 268 -4.86 -1.01 -18.49
C ILE A 268 -4.48 -2.28 -19.27
N ILE A 269 -5.43 -2.89 -19.98
CA ILE A 269 -5.26 -4.03 -20.89
C ILE A 269 -6.20 -3.75 -22.09
N PRO A 270 -5.94 -4.18 -23.34
CA PRO A 270 -6.93 -4.06 -24.42
C PRO A 270 -8.22 -4.82 -24.07
N VAL A 271 -9.18 -4.15 -23.43
CA VAL A 271 -10.38 -4.70 -22.74
C VAL A 271 -11.44 -5.27 -23.71
N GLY A 272 -11.08 -5.62 -24.94
CA GLY A 272 -12.04 -6.17 -25.90
C GLY A 272 -12.60 -7.55 -25.50
N GLN A 273 -11.92 -8.28 -24.60
CA GLN A 273 -12.21 -9.69 -24.31
C GLN A 273 -12.22 -10.05 -22.81
N VAL A 274 -11.94 -9.13 -21.89
CA VAL A 274 -11.95 -9.35 -20.43
C VAL A 274 -13.40 -9.28 -19.91
N GLY A 275 -13.83 -10.23 -19.08
CA GLY A 275 -15.17 -10.20 -18.47
C GLY A 275 -15.39 -8.95 -17.60
N GLY A 276 -16.62 -8.45 -17.50
CA GLY A 276 -16.92 -7.16 -16.86
C GLY A 276 -16.45 -6.99 -15.40
N ILE A 277 -16.42 -8.09 -14.61
CA ILE A 277 -15.89 -8.07 -13.23
C ILE A 277 -14.37 -7.91 -13.23
N ALA A 278 -13.69 -8.64 -14.10
CA ALA A 278 -12.23 -8.61 -14.21
C ALA A 278 -11.76 -7.20 -14.65
N ALA A 279 -12.42 -6.62 -15.65
CA ALA A 279 -12.16 -5.26 -16.07
C ALA A 279 -12.38 -4.26 -14.94
N GLY A 280 -13.52 -4.34 -14.24
CA GLY A 280 -13.83 -3.43 -13.14
C GLY A 280 -12.84 -3.55 -11.97
N LEU A 281 -12.41 -4.76 -11.60
CA LEU A 281 -11.46 -4.96 -10.50
C LEU A 281 -10.08 -4.33 -10.80
N ILE A 282 -9.62 -4.48 -12.04
CA ILE A 282 -8.32 -3.98 -12.48
C ILE A 282 -8.35 -2.45 -12.67
N SER A 283 -9.48 -1.89 -13.11
CA SER A 283 -9.61 -0.46 -13.42
C SER A 283 -10.22 0.38 -12.30
N SER A 284 -10.58 -0.23 -11.16
CA SER A 284 -11.19 0.51 -10.04
C SER A 284 -10.11 1.23 -9.24
N SER A 285 -10.50 2.36 -8.67
CA SER A 285 -9.66 3.11 -7.75
C SER A 285 -10.10 2.84 -6.32
N TYR A 286 -9.13 2.54 -5.45
CA TYR A 286 -9.38 2.33 -4.04
C TYR A 286 -9.70 3.66 -3.34
N SER A 287 -10.49 3.59 -2.26
CA SER A 287 -10.74 4.78 -1.45
C SER A 287 -9.47 5.21 -0.71
N ARG A 288 -9.39 6.49 -0.31
CA ARG A 288 -8.29 7.00 0.52
C ARG A 288 -8.09 6.20 1.82
N SER A 289 -9.17 5.66 2.39
CA SER A 289 -9.09 4.83 3.60
C SER A 289 -8.47 3.47 3.31
N MET A 290 -8.83 2.82 2.19
CA MET A 290 -8.24 1.56 1.76
C MET A 290 -6.75 1.71 1.44
N GLU A 291 -6.36 2.80 0.76
CA GLU A 291 -4.94 3.11 0.51
C GLU A 291 -4.17 3.29 1.83
N ARG A 292 -4.72 4.05 2.79
CA ARG A 292 -4.07 4.24 4.10
C ARG A 292 -3.92 2.92 4.86
N GLN A 293 -4.94 2.06 4.84
CA GLN A 293 -4.87 0.74 5.48
C GLN A 293 -3.80 -0.14 4.82
N ALA A 294 -3.75 -0.16 3.48
CA ALA A 294 -2.76 -0.91 2.72
C ALA A 294 -1.33 -0.38 2.94
N ASP A 295 -1.15 0.93 3.07
CA ASP A 295 0.14 1.54 3.40
C ASP A 295 0.65 1.18 4.79
N ILE A 296 -0.23 1.26 5.79
CA ILE A 296 0.11 0.94 7.18
C ILE A 296 0.49 -0.54 7.29
N LEU A 297 -0.35 -1.43 6.77
CA LEU A 297 -0.08 -2.86 6.80
C LEU A 297 1.12 -3.22 5.91
N GLY A 298 1.26 -2.61 4.74
CA GLY A 298 2.38 -2.84 3.83
C GLY A 298 3.72 -2.48 4.45
N THR A 299 3.82 -1.30 5.07
CA THR A 299 5.03 -0.87 5.80
C THR A 299 5.36 -1.82 6.95
N GLN A 300 4.34 -2.30 7.66
CA GLN A 300 4.48 -3.29 8.73
C GLN A 300 5.02 -4.63 8.21
N LEU A 301 4.47 -5.15 7.12
CA LEU A 301 4.93 -6.40 6.50
C LEU A 301 6.36 -6.27 5.97
N LEU A 302 6.66 -5.14 5.32
CA LEU A 302 7.99 -4.84 4.81
C LEU A 302 9.04 -4.86 5.92
N SER A 303 8.79 -4.12 7.01
CA SER A 303 9.70 -4.09 8.15
C SER A 303 9.81 -5.45 8.84
N ALA A 304 8.72 -6.22 8.93
CA ALA A 304 8.70 -7.54 9.55
C ALA A 304 9.46 -8.59 8.75
N ALA A 305 9.47 -8.46 7.42
CA ALA A 305 10.26 -9.30 6.51
C ALA A 305 11.77 -8.96 6.53
N GLY A 306 12.18 -7.88 7.22
CA GLY A 306 13.58 -7.48 7.35
C GLY A 306 14.08 -6.57 6.23
N TYR A 307 13.20 -6.11 5.35
CA TYR A 307 13.50 -5.06 4.38
C TYR A 307 13.57 -3.68 5.05
N ALA A 308 14.28 -2.76 4.41
CA ALA A 308 14.31 -1.37 4.84
C ALA A 308 12.88 -0.79 4.85
N ALA A 309 12.45 -0.29 6.01
CA ALA A 309 11.08 0.17 6.19
C ALA A 309 10.70 1.38 5.31
N ASP A 310 11.70 2.14 4.83
CA ASP A 310 11.50 3.23 3.89
C ASP A 310 11.18 2.74 2.46
N GLY A 311 11.20 1.44 2.15
CA GLY A 311 11.01 0.93 0.78
C GLY A 311 9.69 1.36 0.14
N LEU A 312 8.55 1.29 0.86
CA LEU A 312 7.27 1.77 0.33
C LEU A 312 7.23 3.31 0.19
N HIS A 313 7.86 4.03 1.12
CA HIS A 313 8.02 5.49 1.00
C HIS A 313 8.85 5.86 -0.24
N ASN A 314 10.00 5.20 -0.42
CA ASN A 314 10.92 5.45 -1.52
C ASN A 314 10.27 5.12 -2.87
N LEU A 315 9.52 4.03 -2.95
CA LEU A 315 8.70 3.71 -4.12
C LEU A 315 7.71 4.83 -4.47
N MET A 316 7.07 5.47 -3.47
CA MET A 316 6.18 6.61 -3.72
C MET A 316 6.93 7.82 -4.26
N VAL A 317 8.18 8.03 -3.83
CA VAL A 317 9.07 9.06 -4.40
C VAL A 317 9.42 8.70 -5.85
N THR A 318 9.85 7.47 -6.12
CA THR A 318 10.12 6.95 -7.47
C THR A 318 8.93 7.14 -8.42
N LEU A 319 7.72 6.79 -7.94
CA LEU A 319 6.47 7.02 -8.65
C LEU A 319 6.20 8.52 -8.88
N GLN A 320 6.53 9.40 -7.94
CA GLN A 320 6.35 10.83 -8.13
C GLN A 320 7.30 11.39 -9.20
N GLU A 321 8.54 10.92 -9.21
CA GLU A 321 9.57 11.30 -10.19
C GLU A 321 9.21 10.83 -11.61
N GLU A 322 8.81 9.55 -11.74
CA GLU A 322 8.36 8.95 -13.00
C GLU A 322 7.13 9.65 -13.62
N ALA A 323 6.26 10.22 -12.78
CA ALA A 323 5.04 10.88 -13.25
C ALA A 323 5.34 12.23 -13.92
N GLY A 324 6.41 12.89 -13.46
CA GLY A 324 6.79 14.26 -13.84
C GLY A 324 5.60 15.24 -13.80
N ASP A 325 5.69 16.29 -14.62
CA ASP A 325 4.63 17.31 -14.75
C ASP A 325 3.37 16.82 -15.50
N ARG A 326 3.40 15.62 -16.10
CA ARG A 326 2.34 15.09 -16.97
C ARG A 326 1.33 14.20 -16.23
N GLY A 327 1.62 13.80 -14.99
CA GLY A 327 0.66 13.18 -14.07
C GLY A 327 0.10 11.82 -14.50
N GLY A 328 0.79 11.11 -15.40
CA GLY A 328 0.26 9.91 -16.05
C GLY A 328 1.06 8.64 -15.74
N ILE A 329 1.04 8.17 -14.49
CA ILE A 329 1.46 6.79 -14.17
C ILE A 329 0.22 5.91 -14.02
N GLN A 330 0.28 4.72 -14.60
CA GLN A 330 -0.81 3.74 -14.59
C GLN A 330 -1.19 3.31 -13.16
N TRP A 331 -0.22 3.10 -12.28
CA TRP A 331 -0.44 2.84 -10.84
C TRP A 331 -1.34 3.89 -10.17
N PHE A 332 -1.19 5.17 -10.49
CA PHE A 332 -2.03 6.23 -9.89
C PHE A 332 -3.49 6.22 -10.37
N ALA A 333 -3.82 5.48 -11.42
CA ALA A 333 -5.20 5.31 -11.85
C ALA A 333 -6.00 4.46 -10.85
N SER A 334 -5.37 3.45 -10.24
CA SER A 334 -5.96 2.64 -9.17
C SER A 334 -5.61 3.17 -7.76
N HIS A 335 -4.42 3.75 -7.57
CA HIS A 335 -3.89 4.21 -6.28
C HIS A 335 -3.67 5.73 -6.22
N PRO A 336 -4.71 6.52 -5.92
CA PRO A 336 -4.62 7.98 -5.99
C PRO A 336 -3.71 8.61 -4.91
N ALA A 337 -3.13 9.76 -5.27
CA ALA A 337 -2.47 10.76 -4.40
C ALA A 337 -1.09 10.39 -3.78
N PRO A 338 0.00 10.40 -4.57
CA PRO A 338 1.36 10.17 -4.06
C PRO A 338 1.84 11.22 -3.04
N ALA A 339 1.55 12.51 -3.25
CA ALA A 339 2.16 13.58 -2.44
C ALA A 339 1.74 13.53 -0.95
N GLU A 340 0.45 13.32 -0.65
CA GLU A 340 -0.01 13.15 0.74
C GLU A 340 0.60 11.88 1.36
N ARG A 341 0.79 10.82 0.57
CA ARG A 341 1.31 9.52 1.01
C ARG A 341 2.79 9.54 1.34
N VAL A 342 3.61 10.22 0.54
CA VAL A 342 5.05 10.39 0.80
C VAL A 342 5.25 10.99 2.20
N ASP A 343 4.56 12.08 2.52
CA ASP A 343 4.75 12.78 3.80
C ASP A 343 4.37 11.89 5.01
N TYR A 344 3.22 11.20 4.97
CA TYR A 344 2.83 10.39 6.12
C TYR A 344 3.57 9.06 6.20
N LEU A 345 3.93 8.42 5.08
CA LEU A 345 4.71 7.18 5.10
C LEU A 345 6.08 7.44 5.72
N LYS A 346 6.71 8.56 5.36
CA LYS A 346 7.92 9.03 6.02
C LYS A 346 7.71 9.18 7.53
N GLN A 347 6.61 9.83 7.93
CA GLN A 347 6.29 10.00 9.35
C GLN A 347 6.10 8.65 10.05
N ILE A 348 5.37 7.71 9.44
CA ILE A 348 5.17 6.36 9.96
C ILE A 348 6.50 5.64 10.15
N VAL A 349 7.44 5.75 9.22
CA VAL A 349 8.75 5.08 9.34
C VAL A 349 9.62 5.76 10.40
N GLU A 350 9.75 7.09 10.36
CA GLU A 350 10.61 7.86 11.27
C GLU A 350 10.12 7.83 12.72
N SER A 351 8.80 7.95 12.95
CA SER A 351 8.24 7.86 14.30
C SER A 351 7.99 6.41 14.73
N GLY A 352 7.74 5.52 13.76
CA GLY A 352 7.38 4.10 13.89
C GLY A 352 8.31 3.24 14.74
N GLY A 353 9.57 3.65 14.83
CA GLY A 353 10.65 2.78 15.29
C GLY A 353 10.97 1.67 14.30
N TYR A 354 10.47 1.74 13.06
CA TYR A 354 10.80 0.78 12.01
C TYR A 354 12.24 0.98 11.52
N ASN A 355 12.91 -0.12 11.20
CA ASN A 355 14.32 -0.06 10.81
C ASN A 355 14.46 0.34 9.33
N ARG A 356 14.71 1.62 9.08
CA ARG A 356 15.00 2.13 7.74
C ARG A 356 16.37 1.73 7.16
N TYR A 357 17.25 1.16 7.99
CA TYR A 357 18.60 0.74 7.59
C TYR A 357 18.73 -0.79 7.54
N ALA A 358 17.60 -1.48 7.37
CA ALA A 358 17.59 -2.92 7.18
C ALA A 358 18.02 -3.27 5.74
N TYR A 359 17.58 -4.42 5.21
CA TYR A 359 18.03 -4.87 3.90
C TYR A 359 17.41 -4.04 2.75
N GLU A 360 18.26 -3.40 1.95
CA GLU A 360 17.85 -2.59 0.77
C GLU A 360 17.87 -3.41 -0.53
N GLY A 361 18.82 -4.35 -0.67
CA GLY A 361 18.92 -5.25 -1.83
C GLY A 361 19.22 -4.60 -3.19
N VAL A 362 19.97 -3.48 -3.20
CA VAL A 362 20.30 -2.74 -4.45
C VAL A 362 20.99 -3.60 -5.52
N GLU A 363 22.08 -4.30 -5.15
CA GLU A 363 22.85 -5.09 -6.12
C GLU A 363 22.06 -6.30 -6.68
N PRO A 364 21.41 -7.14 -5.85
CA PRO A 364 20.53 -8.20 -6.36
C PRO A 364 19.39 -7.68 -7.23
N HIS A 365 18.82 -6.52 -6.89
CA HIS A 365 17.76 -5.91 -7.70
C HIS A 365 18.27 -5.45 -9.07
N LEU A 366 19.45 -4.84 -9.12
CA LEU A 366 20.09 -4.41 -10.36
C LEU A 366 20.35 -5.58 -11.32
N GLU A 367 20.75 -6.75 -10.80
CA GLU A 367 20.88 -7.96 -11.62
C GLU A 367 19.55 -8.37 -12.28
N MET A 368 18.44 -8.24 -11.54
CA MET A 368 17.10 -8.50 -12.06
C MET A 368 16.66 -7.46 -13.08
N GLN A 369 16.95 -6.17 -12.85
CA GLN A 369 16.70 -5.09 -13.82
C GLN A 369 17.39 -5.37 -15.15
N GLN A 370 18.70 -5.66 -15.13
CA GLN A 370 19.46 -5.99 -16.33
C GLN A 370 18.91 -7.23 -17.04
N ARG A 371 18.47 -8.23 -16.28
CA ARG A 371 17.85 -9.43 -16.84
C ARG A 371 16.53 -9.10 -17.53
N VAL A 372 15.66 -8.33 -16.89
CA VAL A 372 14.35 -7.93 -17.45
C VAL A 372 14.57 -7.06 -18.69
N SER A 373 15.51 -6.12 -18.65
CA SER A 373 15.87 -5.25 -19.78
C SER A 373 16.25 -6.08 -21.02
N ARG A 374 17.14 -7.07 -20.85
CA ARG A 374 17.51 -8.01 -21.93
C ARG A 374 16.36 -8.87 -22.43
N LEU A 375 15.40 -9.23 -21.57
CA LEU A 375 14.24 -10.03 -21.98
C LEU A 375 13.23 -9.21 -22.78
N MET A 376 13.17 -7.90 -22.52
CA MET A 376 12.26 -6.96 -23.19
C MET A 376 12.89 -6.29 -24.42
N ASP A 377 14.12 -6.66 -24.80
CA ASP A 377 14.90 -6.01 -25.86
C ASP A 377 15.01 -4.48 -25.68
N ILE A 378 15.11 -4.02 -24.43
CA ILE A 378 15.35 -2.61 -24.11
C ILE A 378 16.87 -2.39 -24.17
N ASP A 379 17.35 -1.68 -25.20
CA ASP A 379 18.77 -1.37 -25.35
C ASP A 379 19.25 -0.50 -24.15
N GLU A 380 20.33 -0.91 -23.47
CA GLU A 380 20.93 -0.26 -22.28
C GLU A 380 21.68 1.07 -22.60
N ASP A 381 21.37 1.74 -23.72
CA ASP A 381 22.22 2.80 -24.28
C ASP A 381 22.04 4.21 -23.65
N ASP A 382 21.27 4.39 -22.57
CA ASP A 382 20.95 5.74 -22.03
C ASP A 382 21.52 6.09 -20.64
N GLU A 383 22.37 5.26 -20.01
CA GLU A 383 22.95 5.59 -18.69
C GLU A 383 24.48 5.84 -18.64
N THR A 384 25.22 5.76 -19.75
CA THR A 384 26.70 5.97 -19.71
C THR A 384 27.20 7.36 -20.11
N ASP A 385 26.35 8.31 -20.52
CA ASP A 385 26.84 9.62 -21.02
C ASP A 385 26.98 10.74 -19.95
N ALA A 386 26.85 10.43 -18.66
CA ALA A 386 27.00 11.43 -17.59
C ALA A 386 28.34 11.43 -16.83
N VAL A 387 29.29 10.54 -17.14
CA VAL A 387 30.58 10.51 -16.43
C VAL A 387 31.78 10.24 -17.36
N THR A 388 31.97 11.08 -18.37
CA THR A 388 33.32 11.35 -18.91
C THR A 388 33.28 12.59 -19.80
N ASP A 389 33.46 13.78 -19.22
CA ASP A 389 34.11 14.91 -19.90
C ASP A 389 34.45 16.01 -18.87
N GLN A 390 35.46 15.73 -18.05
CA GLN A 390 36.31 16.78 -17.47
C GLN A 390 37.77 16.42 -17.72
N GLU A 391 38.17 16.37 -18.98
CA GLU A 391 39.57 16.55 -19.36
C GLU A 391 39.77 17.90 -20.07
N THR A 392 40.39 18.80 -19.30
CA THR A 392 41.44 19.73 -19.74
C THR A 392 41.19 20.60 -20.97
N THR A 393 40.67 21.81 -20.73
CA THR A 393 41.03 22.98 -21.55
C THR A 393 42.05 23.82 -20.78
N GLU A 394 43.30 23.38 -20.81
CA GLU A 394 44.45 24.21 -20.42
C GLU A 394 44.71 25.21 -21.54
N LYS A 395 44.33 26.47 -21.31
CA LYS A 395 44.59 27.59 -22.21
C LYS A 395 45.98 28.15 -21.88
N ALA A 396 46.96 27.85 -22.73
CA ALA A 396 48.32 28.38 -22.65
C ALA A 396 48.34 29.93 -22.69
N PRO A 397 49.18 30.60 -21.88
CA PRO A 397 49.50 32.00 -22.10
C PRO A 397 50.69 32.12 -23.07
N ASP A 398 50.53 33.02 -24.04
CA ASP A 398 51.49 33.40 -25.07
C ASP A 398 52.55 34.33 -24.44
N GLU A 399 53.78 33.85 -24.28
CA GLU A 399 54.94 34.68 -23.89
C GLU A 399 55.60 35.24 -25.16
N ALA A 400 55.33 36.50 -25.46
CA ALA A 400 56.15 37.32 -26.35
C ALA A 400 56.97 38.29 -25.49
N VAL A 401 58.23 37.94 -25.27
CA VAL A 401 59.27 38.84 -24.73
C VAL A 401 59.90 39.55 -25.92
N GLU A 402 59.69 40.86 -26.04
CA GLU A 402 60.54 41.72 -26.85
C GLU A 402 60.92 42.97 -26.05
N GLU A 403 62.22 43.26 -26.07
CA GLU A 403 62.94 44.21 -25.25
C GLU A 403 62.50 45.68 -25.46
N ALA A 404 62.57 46.48 -24.40
CA ALA A 404 62.66 47.94 -24.51
C ALA A 404 63.83 48.44 -23.65
N PRO A 405 64.68 49.35 -24.14
CA PRO A 405 65.63 50.06 -23.29
C PRO A 405 65.11 51.45 -22.88
N ASP A 406 65.42 51.77 -21.61
CA ASP A 406 65.78 53.05 -21.00
C ASP A 406 65.14 54.38 -21.46
N GLU A 407 64.61 55.10 -20.45
CA GLU A 407 64.91 56.50 -20.04
C GLU A 407 63.65 57.21 -19.49
N VAL A 408 63.58 57.56 -18.20
CA VAL A 408 63.98 58.85 -17.56
C VAL A 408 62.74 59.71 -17.20
N VAL A 409 62.54 59.91 -15.88
CA VAL A 409 62.14 61.19 -15.19
C VAL A 409 60.67 61.65 -15.43
N GLU A 410 59.84 62.17 -14.53
CA GLU A 410 59.98 63.00 -13.32
C GLU A 410 58.66 63.00 -12.51
N GLU A 411 58.75 63.45 -11.26
CA GLU A 411 57.73 63.98 -10.34
C GLU A 411 56.43 64.55 -10.94
N SER A 412 55.28 64.33 -10.28
CA SER A 412 54.72 65.30 -9.29
C SER A 412 53.24 65.05 -8.93
N LEU A 413 53.00 65.12 -7.61
CA LEU A 413 51.78 65.46 -6.85
C LEU A 413 50.54 64.55 -6.88
#